data_AF-A0A2A4NE13-F1
#
_entry.id   AF-A0A2A4NE13-F1
#
_cell.length_a   1.000
_cell.length_b   1.000
_cell.length_c   1.000
_cell.angle_alpha   90.00
_cell.angle_beta   90.00
_cell.angle_gamma   90.00
#
_symmetry.space_group_name_H-M   'P 1'
#
loop_
_entity.id
_entity.type
_entity.pdbx_description
1 polymer ?
#
loop_
_entity_poly.entity_id
_entity_poly.type
_entity_poly.pdbx_seq_one_letter_code
_entity_poly.pdbx_strand_id
1 'polypeptide(L)'
;MIKILRHIKVGDQEFVTWFGMEIKKKGNRPNIDIFYYTDDPSDELSMHQLIKANFQSKQEAMQFGIKYMRSMYQDMIKRDRELAKNEEKSDQSDS
;
A
#
# COMPACT_ATOMS: atom_id res chain seq x y z
N MET A 1 14.37 1.84 10.84
CA MET A 1 13.10 1.25 10.33
C MET A 1 13.41 -0.09 9.67
N ILE A 2 12.60 -1.12 9.91
CA ILE A 2 12.72 -2.43 9.24
C ILE A 2 12.02 -2.32 7.87
N LYS A 3 12.72 -2.67 6.79
CA LYS A 3 12.20 -2.66 5.43
C LYS A 3 11.76 -4.07 5.03
N ILE A 4 10.57 -4.22 4.47
CA ILE A 4 9.95 -5.52 4.21
C ILE A 4 9.26 -5.50 2.85
N LEU A 5 9.76 -6.30 1.89
CA LEU A 5 9.13 -6.47 0.59
C LEU A 5 7.98 -7.48 0.66
N ARG A 6 6.85 -7.17 0.00
CA ARG A 6 5.70 -8.07 -0.11
C ARG A 6 5.11 -8.03 -1.51
N HIS A 7 4.69 -9.20 -1.97
CA HIS A 7 3.86 -9.37 -3.15
C HIS A 7 2.39 -9.45 -2.69
N ILE A 8 1.56 -8.55 -3.19
CA ILE A 8 0.14 -8.43 -2.84
C ILE A 8 -0.69 -8.75 -4.07
N LYS A 9 -1.34 -9.92 -4.05
CA LYS A 9 -2.30 -10.31 -5.08
C LYS A 9 -3.64 -9.63 -4.89
N VAL A 10 -4.19 -9.08 -5.97
CA VAL A 10 -5.49 -8.41 -6.05
C VAL A 10 -6.17 -8.81 -7.35
N GLY A 11 -7.10 -9.77 -7.27
CA GLY A 11 -7.66 -10.42 -8.46
C GLY A 11 -6.55 -11.15 -9.23
N ASP A 12 -6.47 -10.88 -10.53
CA ASP A 12 -5.46 -11.46 -11.43
C ASP A 12 -4.15 -10.65 -11.50
N GLN A 13 -4.05 -9.56 -10.73
CA GLN A 13 -2.87 -8.69 -10.69
C GLN A 13 -2.05 -8.96 -9.43
N GLU A 14 -0.73 -8.79 -9.52
CA GLU A 14 0.19 -8.83 -8.40
C GLU A 14 0.94 -7.51 -8.31
N PHE A 15 0.95 -6.92 -7.10
CA PHE A 15 1.65 -5.68 -6.80
C PHE A 15 2.81 -5.94 -5.86
N VAL A 16 3.94 -5.27 -6.10
CA VAL A 16 5.09 -5.30 -5.22
C VAL A 16 5.03 -4.06 -4.33
N THR A 17 5.09 -4.26 -3.01
CA THR A 17 5.06 -3.18 -2.02
C THR A 17 6.19 -3.32 -1.04
N TRP A 18 6.94 -2.24 -0.85
CA TRP A 18 7.87 -2.09 0.26
C TRP A 18 7.14 -1.51 1.47
N PHE A 19 7.20 -2.22 2.60
CA PHE A 19 6.73 -1.75 3.89
C PHE A 19 7.88 -1.30 4.77
N GLY A 20 7.65 -0.23 5.52
CA GLY A 20 8.50 0.21 6.62
C GLY A 20 7.85 -0.12 7.95
N MET A 21 8.58 -0.69 8.89
CA MET A 21 8.11 -0.94 10.26
C MET A 21 9.04 -0.29 11.28
N GLU A 22 8.50 0.59 12.10
CA GLU A 22 9.23 1.22 13.19
C GLU A 22 8.77 0.64 14.52
N ILE A 23 9.70 0.14 15.33
CA ILE A 23 9.39 -0.45 16.64
C ILE A 23 9.93 0.48 17.71
N LYS A 24 9.01 1.16 18.40
CA LYS A 24 9.27 2.06 19.52
C LYS A 24 8.99 1.31 20.82
N LYS A 25 9.71 1.66 21.88
CA LYS A 25 9.36 1.26 23.25
C LYS A 25 8.55 2.39 23.88
N LYS A 26 7.31 2.11 24.27
CA LYS A 26 6.47 3.03 25.05
C LYS A 26 6.15 2.36 26.39
N GLY A 27 7.02 2.58 27.38
CA GLY A 27 7.00 1.82 28.63
C GLY A 27 7.30 0.34 28.41
N ASN A 28 6.51 -0.55 29.03
CA ASN A 28 6.66 -2.01 28.90
C ASN A 28 5.96 -2.63 27.68
N ARG A 29 5.30 -1.83 26.83
CA ARG A 29 4.60 -2.36 25.65
C ARG A 29 5.30 -1.95 24.35
N PRO A 30 5.38 -2.85 23.36
CA PRO A 30 5.82 -2.48 22.03
C PRO A 30 4.82 -1.47 21.43
N ASN A 31 5.36 -0.45 20.77
CA ASN A 31 4.60 0.51 19.98
C ASN A 31 5.14 0.43 18.56
N ILE A 32 4.35 -0.13 17.65
CA ILE A 32 4.80 -0.43 16.31
C ILE A 32 4.03 0.43 15.31
N ASP A 33 4.76 1.11 14.43
CA ASP A 33 4.20 1.91 13.35
C ASP A 33 4.49 1.20 12.02
N ILE A 34 3.52 1.23 11.09
CA ILE A 34 3.64 0.64 9.76
C ILE A 34 3.49 1.73 8.69
N PHE A 35 4.36 1.65 7.70
CA PHE A 35 4.50 2.58 6.59
C PHE A 35 4.53 1.80 5.28
N TYR A 36 4.19 2.44 4.15
CA TYR A 36 4.58 1.97 2.82
C TYR A 36 5.58 2.93 2.20
N TYR A 37 6.46 2.44 1.33
CA TYR A 37 7.32 3.26 0.50
C TYR A 37 6.65 3.53 -0.84
N THR A 38 6.86 4.73 -1.39
CA THR A 38 6.37 5.12 -2.72
C THR A 38 7.10 4.39 -3.85
N ASP A 39 8.34 3.97 -3.61
CA ASP A 39 9.18 3.20 -4.54
C ASP A 39 10.20 2.31 -3.77
N ASP A 40 11.24 1.82 -4.44
CA ASP A 40 12.35 1.11 -3.81
C ASP A 40 12.97 1.96 -2.69
N PRO A 41 13.12 1.42 -1.47
CA PRO A 41 13.62 2.18 -0.33
C PRO A 41 15.12 2.47 -0.38
N SER A 42 15.82 2.07 -1.45
CA SER A 42 17.20 2.49 -1.76
C SER A 42 17.27 3.72 -2.68
N ASP A 43 16.18 4.08 -3.34
CA ASP A 43 16.07 5.30 -4.15
C ASP A 43 16.02 6.55 -3.25
N GLU A 44 16.75 7.60 -3.64
CA GLU A 44 16.79 8.88 -2.92
C GLU A 44 15.46 9.63 -2.97
N LEU A 45 14.65 9.42 -4.01
CA LEU A 45 13.33 10.03 -4.18
C LEU A 45 12.23 9.21 -3.48
N SER A 46 12.53 8.01 -2.98
CA SER A 46 11.55 7.16 -2.31
C SER A 46 11.21 7.72 -0.93
N MET A 47 9.91 7.98 -0.73
CA MET A 47 9.39 8.45 0.54
C MET A 47 8.61 7.32 1.23
N HIS A 48 8.67 7.29 2.56
CA HIS A 48 7.78 6.43 3.34
C HIS A 48 6.57 7.21 3.88
N GLN A 49 5.39 6.65 3.70
CA GLN A 49 4.12 7.21 4.14
C GLN A 49 3.54 6.37 5.28
N LEU A 50 3.13 7.03 6.35
CA LEU A 50 2.55 6.35 7.51
C LEU A 50 1.17 5.78 7.13
N ILE A 51 1.00 4.47 7.32
CA ILE A 51 -0.30 3.83 7.20
C ILE A 51 -1.05 3.97 8.53
N LYS A 52 -0.43 3.50 9.62
CA LYS A 52 -1.00 3.56 10.97
C LYS A 52 0.07 3.34 12.03
N ALA A 53 -0.14 3.97 13.18
CA ALA A 53 0.74 3.90 14.35
C ALA A 53 0.12 3.12 15.51
N ASN A 54 0.95 2.77 16.50
CA ASN A 54 0.56 2.20 17.80
C ASN A 54 0.02 0.75 17.81
N PHE A 55 0.53 -0.11 16.94
CA PHE A 55 0.26 -1.56 17.02
C PHE A 55 0.98 -2.21 18.19
N GLN A 56 0.39 -3.27 18.74
CA GLN A 56 0.95 -4.03 19.86
C GLN A 56 1.78 -5.23 19.40
N SER A 57 1.75 -5.59 18.10
CA SER A 57 2.59 -6.65 17.55
C SER A 57 2.99 -6.38 16.09
N LYS A 58 4.12 -6.95 15.67
CA LYS A 58 4.61 -6.84 14.29
C LYS A 58 3.62 -7.47 13.30
N GLN A 59 3.02 -8.59 13.71
CA GLN A 59 2.06 -9.33 12.91
C GLN A 59 0.80 -8.52 12.63
N GLU A 60 0.23 -7.91 13.67
CA GLU A 60 -0.95 -7.04 13.55
C GLU A 60 -0.67 -5.85 12.62
N ALA A 61 0.49 -5.19 12.82
CA ALA A 61 0.90 -4.06 11.99
C ALA A 61 1.04 -4.46 10.51
N MET A 62 1.67 -5.61 10.24
CA MET A 62 1.84 -6.12 8.88
C MET A 62 0.51 -6.54 8.23
N GLN A 63 -0.36 -7.24 8.95
CA GLN A 63 -1.69 -7.62 8.45
C GLN A 63 -2.52 -6.39 8.10
N PHE A 64 -2.47 -5.36 8.95
CA PHE A 64 -3.13 -4.08 8.67
C PHE A 64 -2.53 -3.41 7.44
N GLY A 65 -1.21 -3.33 7.33
CA GLY A 65 -0.51 -2.73 6.18
C GLY A 65 -0.87 -3.43 4.86
N ILE A 66 -0.84 -4.76 4.82
CA ILE A 66 -1.24 -5.55 3.63
C ILE A 66 -2.70 -5.28 3.28
N LYS A 67 -3.60 -5.24 4.26
CA LYS A 67 -5.03 -4.96 4.03
C LYS A 67 -5.23 -3.55 3.46
N TYR A 68 -4.56 -2.55 4.03
CA TYR A 68 -4.61 -1.17 3.57
C TYR A 68 -4.18 -1.05 2.10
N MET A 69 -3.02 -1.60 1.74
CA MET A 69 -2.49 -1.54 0.37
C MET A 69 -3.37 -2.32 -0.61
N ARG A 70 -3.88 -3.49 -0.20
CA ARG A 70 -4.84 -4.24 -1.01
C ARG A 70 -6.07 -3.40 -1.36
N SER A 71 -6.65 -2.68 -0.40
CA SER A 71 -7.78 -1.78 -0.68
C SER A 71 -7.40 -0.65 -1.62
N MET A 72 -6.23 -0.03 -1.43
CA MET A 72 -5.73 1.02 -2.33
C MET A 72 -5.57 0.52 -3.78
N TYR A 73 -5.01 -0.68 -3.97
CA TYR A 73 -4.87 -1.29 -5.30
C TYR A 73 -6.22 -1.67 -5.91
N GLN A 74 -7.18 -2.12 -5.10
CA GLN A 74 -8.55 -2.36 -5.59
C GLN A 74 -9.19 -1.07 -6.12
N ASP A 75 -9.05 0.04 -5.39
CA ASP A 75 -9.58 1.34 -5.80
C ASP A 75 -8.86 1.89 -7.05
N MET A 76 -7.55 1.62 -7.18
CA MET A 76 -6.78 1.94 -8.38
C MET A 76 -7.32 1.17 -9.60
N ILE A 77 -7.39 -0.16 -9.53
CA ILE A 77 -7.90 -1.01 -10.62
C ILE A 77 -9.32 -0.61 -11.01
N LYS A 78 -10.17 -0.28 -10.02
CA LYS A 78 -11.54 0.16 -10.28
C LYS A 78 -11.57 1.46 -11.07
N ARG A 79 -10.76 2.45 -10.69
CA ARG A 79 -10.65 3.73 -11.41
C ARG A 79 -10.13 3.54 -12.83
N ASP A 80 -9.11 2.71 -13.03
CA ASP A 80 -8.56 2.44 -14.37
C ASP A 80 -9.62 1.83 -15.30
N ARG A 81 -10.44 0.89 -14.77
CA ARG A 81 -11.56 0.31 -15.51
C ARG A 81 -12.68 1.31 -15.81
N GLU A 82 -12.92 2.25 -14.91
CA GLU A 82 -13.94 3.30 -15.11
C GLU A 82 -13.49 4.32 -16.16
N LEU A 83 -12.20 4.68 -16.17
CA LEU A 83 -11.61 5.58 -17.18
C LEU A 83 -11.66 4.96 -18.57
N ALA A 84 -11.22 3.70 -18.72
CA ALA A 84 -11.26 3.00 -20.02
C ALA A 84 -12.67 2.92 -20.60
N LYS A 85 -13.69 2.67 -19.76
CA LYS A 85 -15.10 2.65 -20.19
C LYS A 85 -15.65 4.00 -20.64
N ASN A 86 -15.09 5.10 -20.13
CA ASN A 86 -15.53 6.43 -20.50
C ASN A 86 -14.89 6.89 -21.81
N GLU A 87 -13.63 6.50 -22.06
CA GLU A 87 -12.94 6.73 -23.34
C GLU A 87 -13.63 5.98 -24.50
N GLU A 88 -14.02 4.72 -24.29
CA GLU A 88 -14.77 3.94 -25.30
C GLU A 88 -16.14 4.56 -25.65
N LYS A 89 -16.75 5.31 -24.73
CA LYS A 89 -18.05 5.97 -24.95
C LYS A 89 -17.93 7.32 -25.64
N SER A 90 -16.83 8.05 -25.46
CA SER A 90 -16.61 9.32 -26.15
C SER A 90 -16.29 9.12 -27.64
N ASP A 91 -15.65 8.01 -28.01
CA ASP A 91 -15.31 7.72 -29.41
C ASP A 91 -16.50 7.21 -30.24
N GLN A 92 -17.62 6.82 -29.60
CA GLN A 92 -18.86 6.40 -30.28
C GLN A 92 -19.87 7.53 -30.48
N SER A 93 -19.63 8.74 -29.95
CA SER A 93 -20.54 9.88 -30.07
C SER A 93 -20.22 10.86 -31.21
N ASP A 94 -19.13 10.66 -31.95
CA ASP A 94 -18.69 11.50 -33.07
C ASP A 94 -18.77 10.79 -34.45
N SER A 95 -19.71 9.85 -34.66
CA SER A 95 -19.96 9.21 -35.96
C SER A 95 -21.44 9.17 -36.33
#